data_AF-A0A7V8TEE5-F1
#
_entry.id   AF-A0A7V8TEE5-F1
#
_cell.length_a   1.000
_cell.length_b   1.000
_cell.length_c   1.000
_cell.angle_alpha   90.00
_cell.angle_beta   90.00
_cell.angle_gamma   90.00
#
_symmetry.space_group_name_H-M   'P 1'
#
loop_
_entity.id
_entity.type
_entity.pdbx_description
1 polymer ?
#
loop_
_entity_poly.entity_id
_entity_poly.type
_entity_poly.pdbx_seq_one_letter_code
_entity_poly.pdbx_strand_id
1 'polypeptide(L)'
;MKYHRLNVYLAAAGLAFCMGSAIAETSVSVEVKDIGKLQKKGTVSVFDAPNSIQAHAASNYKFHKAENEGVVVISPNTSIAQADAKSAQTKPLSSTQPLANNAAFTPLCPTLAVNSIYTLDGLQSGGSACYHFEITQRSKTTAFVLGMSPETDIALSLMRDDGQNNVTAINYSNQAGNADEATLDLTTPGHYYWFMEANTADGSAFNFGAIVNTNVDDYELNDIPSLATPLSDSLREIEGNSDSDSDADYYVFTATRGQHVLLRFDGVTSGTNNNWLLASSTDGGNTWTTRNTGQEITIIPSQPNEKVLVRVLPNPSKLPTVSQKYKLTLGSKIAGFTSSVKGEDTVLRIPNAAPTTYGFMTTQAYRDVTWNVRITDSTGTGIPNIIALFYLDQRENNGNLEFTPSNGHGAITDANGVASGTVKLDACHADHTTEFQDYSQGYINTWRTTYDVGAWKISVPYQYDVGVGGNYSKYVTFGHICKHTLLKSVKS
;
A
#
# COMPACT_ATOMS: atom_id res chain seq x y z
N MET A 1 -69.20 21.54 20.96
CA MET A 1 -68.38 22.68 20.50
C MET A 1 -66.90 22.33 20.72
N LYS A 2 -66.08 22.45 19.66
CA LYS A 2 -64.60 22.52 19.60
C LYS A 2 -63.83 21.27 20.12
N TYR A 3 -63.42 20.34 19.25
CA TYR A 3 -62.15 20.32 18.48
C TYR A 3 -60.89 20.63 19.29
N HIS A 4 -60.06 19.61 19.56
CA HIS A 4 -58.62 19.68 19.31
C HIS A 4 -58.02 18.31 18.97
N ARG A 5 -57.42 18.26 17.76
CA ARG A 5 -56.68 17.17 17.14
C ARG A 5 -55.26 17.05 17.72
N LEU A 6 -54.83 15.80 17.91
CA LEU A 6 -53.63 15.13 17.37
C LEU A 6 -52.32 15.94 17.22
N ASN A 7 -51.22 15.43 17.80
CA ASN A 7 -49.95 15.22 17.09
C ASN A 7 -49.00 14.33 17.92
N VAL A 8 -48.91 13.06 17.52
CA VAL A 8 -47.82 12.14 17.87
C VAL A 8 -46.85 12.18 16.69
N TYR A 9 -45.61 12.59 16.92
CA TYR A 9 -44.54 12.48 15.92
C TYR A 9 -43.86 11.11 16.06
N LEU A 10 -44.26 10.16 15.21
CA LEU A 10 -43.44 9.01 14.83
C LEU A 10 -42.56 9.45 13.66
N ALA A 11 -41.24 9.54 13.88
CA ALA A 11 -40.28 9.63 12.79
C ALA A 11 -40.01 8.21 12.28
N ALA A 12 -40.77 7.80 11.26
CA ALA A 12 -40.41 6.69 10.39
C ALA A 12 -39.43 7.22 9.34
N ALA A 13 -38.13 6.95 9.50
CA ALA A 13 -37.17 7.09 8.42
C ALA A 13 -37.18 5.77 7.62
N GLY A 14 -37.74 5.83 6.42
CA GLY A 14 -37.88 4.69 5.52
C GLY A 14 -36.51 4.21 5.02
N LEU A 15 -36.20 2.95 5.31
CA LEU A 15 -35.35 2.13 4.47
C LEU A 15 -36.09 1.88 3.14
N ALA A 16 -35.74 2.64 2.11
CA ALA A 16 -35.96 2.24 0.73
C ALA A 16 -34.63 1.68 0.21
N PHE A 17 -34.36 0.40 0.51
CA PHE A 17 -33.32 -0.34 -0.18
C PHE A 17 -33.90 -0.73 -1.54
N CYS A 18 -33.49 0.00 -2.59
CA CYS A 18 -33.78 -0.41 -3.96
C CYS A 18 -33.13 -1.78 -4.18
N MET A 19 -33.96 -2.81 -4.39
CA MET A 19 -33.54 -4.04 -5.04
C MET A 19 -33.24 -3.71 -6.51
N GLY A 20 -32.03 -3.21 -6.76
CA GLY A 20 -31.40 -3.29 -8.06
C GLY A 20 -30.72 -4.65 -8.16
N SER A 21 -30.98 -5.36 -9.25
CA SER A 21 -30.25 -6.56 -9.67
C SER A 21 -28.75 -6.37 -9.43
N ALA A 22 -28.12 -7.30 -8.71
CA ALA A 22 -26.67 -7.34 -8.54
C ALA A 22 -26.03 -7.63 -9.90
N ILE A 23 -25.77 -6.58 -10.67
CA ILE A 23 -24.80 -6.61 -11.74
C ILE A 23 -23.46 -6.56 -11.01
N ALA A 24 -22.64 -7.60 -11.19
CA ALA A 24 -21.27 -7.60 -10.73
C ALA A 24 -20.60 -6.31 -11.23
N GLU A 25 -19.91 -5.56 -10.35
CA GLU A 25 -19.06 -4.42 -10.74
C GLU A 25 -17.86 -4.95 -11.54
N THR A 26 -18.13 -5.39 -12.77
CA THR A 26 -17.19 -5.91 -13.76
C THR A 26 -16.86 -4.85 -14.79
N SER A 27 -17.69 -3.81 -14.88
CA SER A 27 -17.48 -2.65 -15.73
C SER A 27 -18.02 -1.40 -15.04
N VAL A 28 -17.13 -0.45 -14.77
CA VAL A 28 -17.48 0.93 -14.45
C VAL A 28 -17.12 1.73 -15.69
N SER A 29 -18.12 2.25 -16.41
CA SER A 29 -17.89 3.28 -17.42
C SER A 29 -16.97 4.34 -16.81
N VAL A 30 -15.88 4.71 -17.48
CA VAL A 30 -15.02 5.82 -17.06
C VAL A 30 -15.86 7.09 -17.15
N GLU A 31 -16.66 7.33 -16.13
CA GLU A 31 -17.31 8.60 -15.94
C GLU A 31 -16.18 9.57 -15.64
N VAL A 32 -15.93 10.50 -16.56
CA VAL A 32 -14.97 11.57 -16.35
C VAL A 32 -15.59 12.51 -15.32
N LYS A 33 -15.52 12.11 -14.05
CA LYS A 33 -16.02 12.89 -12.93
C LYS A 33 -15.16 14.16 -12.83
N ASP A 34 -15.76 15.24 -12.34
CA ASP A 34 -15.15 16.56 -12.20
C ASP A 34 -15.01 17.46 -13.44
N ILE A 35 -15.47 17.06 -14.64
CA ILE A 35 -15.54 17.97 -15.81
C ILE A 35 -16.24 19.29 -15.45
N GLY A 36 -17.35 19.22 -14.70
CA GLY A 36 -18.12 20.39 -14.29
C GLY A 36 -17.35 21.38 -13.40
N LYS A 37 -16.22 20.97 -12.81
CA LYS A 37 -15.35 21.81 -11.98
C LYS A 37 -14.23 22.47 -12.79
N LEU A 38 -14.00 22.06 -14.03
CA LEU A 38 -12.90 22.55 -14.87
C LEU A 38 -13.18 23.96 -15.41
N GLN A 39 -12.10 24.72 -15.61
CA GLN A 39 -12.19 26.03 -16.24
C GLN A 39 -12.45 25.90 -17.75
N LYS A 40 -13.52 26.52 -18.25
CA LYS A 40 -13.75 26.65 -19.70
C LYS A 40 -12.86 27.75 -20.27
N LYS A 41 -11.96 27.40 -21.19
CA LYS A 41 -11.00 28.34 -21.80
C LYS A 41 -11.44 28.86 -23.17
N GLY A 42 -12.49 28.28 -23.76
CA GLY A 42 -13.08 28.70 -25.03
C GLY A 42 -12.61 27.88 -26.23
N THR A 43 -12.89 28.39 -27.43
CA THR A 43 -12.61 27.70 -28.68
C THR A 43 -11.15 27.81 -29.09
N VAL A 44 -10.58 26.72 -29.58
CA VAL A 44 -9.24 26.65 -30.17
C VAL A 44 -9.32 26.31 -31.67
N SER A 45 -8.36 26.80 -32.44
CA SER A 45 -8.28 26.49 -33.88
C SER A 45 -7.73 25.09 -34.10
N VAL A 46 -8.29 24.36 -35.09
CA VAL A 46 -7.76 23.08 -35.55
C VAL A 46 -6.28 23.23 -35.90
N PHE A 47 -5.46 22.35 -35.32
CA PHE A 47 -4.05 22.22 -35.64
C PHE A 47 -3.80 20.80 -36.10
N ASP A 48 -3.54 20.65 -37.40
CA ASP A 48 -3.28 19.35 -38.01
C ASP A 48 -2.05 18.71 -37.37
N ALA A 49 -2.18 17.44 -36.97
CA ALA A 49 -1.08 16.74 -36.34
C ALA A 49 0.08 16.56 -37.32
N PRO A 50 1.34 16.78 -36.91
CA PRO A 50 2.50 16.48 -37.76
C PRO A 50 2.54 15.00 -38.15
N ASN A 51 3.12 14.70 -39.32
CA ASN A 51 3.23 13.33 -39.83
C ASN A 51 3.89 12.35 -38.85
N SER A 52 4.79 12.83 -37.98
CA SER A 52 5.42 12.00 -36.93
C SER A 52 4.38 11.48 -35.94
N ILE A 53 3.46 12.34 -35.48
CA ILE A 53 2.37 11.97 -34.58
C ILE A 53 1.37 11.04 -35.29
N GLN A 54 0.94 11.39 -36.51
CA GLN A 54 0.01 10.57 -37.29
C GLN A 54 0.57 9.18 -37.59
N ALA A 55 1.85 9.08 -37.95
CA ALA A 55 2.50 7.81 -38.23
C ALA A 55 2.55 6.91 -36.99
N HIS A 56 2.76 7.47 -35.80
CA HIS A 56 2.78 6.70 -34.55
C HIS A 56 1.40 6.22 -34.10
N ALA A 57 0.35 7.00 -34.37
CA ALA A 57 -1.03 6.54 -34.21
C ALA A 57 -1.38 5.39 -35.17
N ALA A 58 -0.93 5.51 -36.44
CA ALA A 58 -1.14 4.48 -37.46
C ALA A 58 -0.29 3.21 -37.21
N SER A 59 0.84 3.31 -36.50
CA SER A 59 1.82 2.23 -36.33
C SER A 59 1.56 1.30 -35.12
N ASN A 60 0.34 0.77 -35.01
CA ASN A 60 -0.10 -0.31 -34.09
C ASN A 60 -0.62 0.13 -32.71
N TYR A 61 -1.81 -0.34 -32.32
CA TYR A 61 -2.05 -1.32 -31.24
C TYR A 61 -3.52 -1.79 -31.32
N LYS A 62 -3.76 -3.05 -31.70
CA LYS A 62 -5.07 -3.70 -31.52
C LYS A 62 -5.26 -3.97 -30.03
N PHE A 63 -5.71 -2.97 -29.27
CA PHE A 63 -6.36 -3.28 -28.00
C PHE A 63 -7.59 -4.10 -28.36
N HIS A 64 -7.58 -5.39 -27.98
CA HIS A 64 -8.71 -6.26 -28.19
C HIS A 64 -9.90 -5.65 -27.46
N LYS A 65 -10.88 -5.17 -28.21
CA LYS A 65 -12.25 -4.98 -27.73
C LYS A 65 -12.69 -6.33 -27.15
N ALA A 66 -12.68 -6.48 -25.83
CA ALA A 66 -13.36 -7.58 -25.20
C ALA A 66 -14.86 -7.32 -25.42
N GLU A 67 -15.46 -8.04 -26.36
CA GLU A 67 -16.81 -7.76 -26.89
C GLU A 67 -17.95 -7.87 -25.86
N ASN A 68 -17.65 -8.07 -24.56
CA ASN A 68 -18.65 -8.21 -23.49
C ASN A 68 -18.37 -7.40 -22.21
N GLU A 69 -17.40 -6.47 -22.19
CA GLU A 69 -17.13 -5.66 -20.99
C GLU A 69 -17.03 -4.18 -21.38
N GLY A 70 -17.89 -3.34 -20.79
CA GLY A 70 -17.91 -1.89 -21.00
C GLY A 70 -16.75 -1.14 -20.33
N VAL A 71 -15.55 -1.71 -20.32
CA VAL A 71 -14.31 -1.12 -19.79
C VAL A 71 -13.11 -1.62 -20.59
N VAL A 72 -12.19 -0.72 -20.91
CA VAL A 72 -10.85 -1.05 -21.40
C VAL A 72 -10.11 -1.84 -20.32
N VAL A 73 -10.01 -3.16 -20.54
CA VAL A 73 -9.23 -4.08 -19.73
C VAL A 73 -7.75 -3.81 -19.95
N ILE A 74 -7.03 -3.35 -18.91
CA ILE A 74 -5.57 -3.48 -18.85
C ILE A 74 -5.26 -4.90 -18.36
N SER A 75 -4.91 -5.79 -19.30
CA SER A 75 -4.19 -7.03 -18.97
C SER A 75 -2.70 -6.82 -19.22
N PRO A 76 -1.80 -7.08 -18.24
CA PRO A 76 -0.38 -7.18 -18.55
C PRO A 76 -0.17 -8.34 -19.52
N ASN A 77 0.60 -8.08 -20.58
CA ASN A 77 0.86 -9.03 -21.65
C ASN A 77 1.54 -10.29 -21.11
N THR A 78 0.83 -11.42 -21.05
CA THR A 78 1.39 -12.75 -20.81
C THR A 78 1.71 -13.43 -22.15
N SER A 79 2.89 -13.13 -22.68
CA SER A 79 3.75 -13.95 -23.55
C SER A 79 4.79 -12.96 -24.10
N ILE A 80 6.04 -12.95 -23.62
CA ILE A 80 7.07 -13.94 -23.87
C ILE A 80 7.93 -14.03 -22.60
N ALA A 81 7.71 -15.07 -21.81
CA ALA A 81 8.66 -15.51 -20.79
C ALA A 81 9.35 -16.76 -21.33
N GLN A 82 10.34 -16.59 -22.21
CA GLN A 82 11.45 -17.52 -22.38
C GLN A 82 12.52 -16.91 -23.28
N ALA A 83 13.77 -17.07 -22.83
CA ALA A 83 15.03 -16.56 -23.40
C ALA A 83 15.32 -15.07 -23.15
N ASP A 84 15.68 -14.75 -21.91
CA ASP A 84 16.92 -14.01 -21.62
C ASP A 84 17.29 -14.11 -20.14
N ALA A 85 17.36 -15.35 -19.65
CA ALA A 85 18.01 -15.66 -18.38
C ALA A 85 19.51 -15.88 -18.63
N LYS A 86 20.27 -14.79 -18.83
CA LYS A 86 21.73 -14.76 -18.61
C LYS A 86 22.27 -13.32 -18.74
N SER A 87 21.98 -12.49 -17.74
CA SER A 87 22.84 -11.40 -17.23
C SER A 87 21.97 -10.35 -16.50
N ALA A 88 21.37 -10.74 -15.38
CA ALA A 88 20.85 -9.77 -14.42
C ALA A 88 21.89 -9.63 -13.29
N GLN A 89 22.87 -8.76 -13.49
CA GLN A 89 23.51 -8.13 -12.34
C GLN A 89 22.48 -7.19 -11.72
N THR A 90 22.15 -7.50 -10.48
CA THR A 90 21.38 -6.68 -9.55
C THR A 90 21.88 -5.24 -9.55
N LYS A 91 21.03 -4.31 -9.99
CA LYS A 91 21.12 -2.90 -9.60
C LYS A 91 19.71 -2.44 -9.23
N PRO A 92 19.50 -1.89 -8.02
CA PRO A 92 18.19 -1.42 -7.60
C PRO A 92 17.70 -0.32 -8.54
N LEU A 93 16.40 -0.31 -8.87
CA LEU A 93 15.73 0.85 -9.47
C LEU A 93 15.78 2.00 -8.45
N SER A 94 16.90 2.70 -8.45
CA SER A 94 17.01 4.08 -8.00
C SER A 94 17.32 4.88 -9.23
N SER A 95 16.28 5.45 -9.84
CA SER A 95 16.43 6.63 -10.68
C SER A 95 15.10 7.37 -10.71
N THR A 96 14.91 8.23 -9.72
CA THR A 96 14.52 9.60 -10.03
C THR A 96 15.56 10.14 -11.02
N GLN A 97 15.34 9.88 -12.31
CA GLN A 97 15.95 10.70 -13.35
C GLN A 97 15.00 11.88 -13.52
N PRO A 98 15.35 13.09 -13.03
CA PRO A 98 14.70 14.28 -13.55
C PRO A 98 14.93 14.28 -15.05
N LEU A 99 13.88 14.59 -15.82
CA LEU A 99 14.07 15.04 -17.19
C LEU A 99 15.20 16.06 -17.16
N ALA A 100 16.22 15.84 -17.99
CA ALA A 100 17.25 16.83 -18.19
C ALA A 100 16.52 18.15 -18.47
N ASN A 101 16.76 19.16 -17.63
CA ASN A 101 16.32 20.54 -17.88
C ASN A 101 16.97 20.97 -19.19
N ASN A 102 16.33 20.62 -20.30
CA ASN A 102 16.79 20.97 -21.63
C ASN A 102 16.19 22.33 -21.93
N ALA A 103 17.07 23.30 -22.11
CA ALA A 103 16.71 24.62 -22.59
C ALA A 103 15.96 24.46 -23.93
N ALA A 104 14.73 24.97 -23.97
CA ALA A 104 13.82 25.11 -25.11
C ALA A 104 13.34 23.82 -25.80
N PHE A 105 12.72 22.89 -25.06
CA PHE A 105 11.78 21.95 -25.69
C PHE A 105 10.69 22.76 -26.43
N THR A 106 10.55 22.54 -27.73
CA THR A 106 9.52 23.15 -28.57
C THR A 106 8.53 22.06 -28.96
N PRO A 107 7.32 22.05 -28.39
CA PRO A 107 6.34 21.01 -28.66
C PRO A 107 5.92 20.98 -30.13
N LEU A 108 5.55 19.79 -30.60
CA LEU A 108 5.08 19.56 -31.97
C LEU A 108 3.70 20.19 -32.26
N CYS A 109 2.93 20.48 -31.22
CA CYS A 109 1.56 20.99 -31.28
C CYS A 109 1.39 22.16 -30.31
N PRO A 110 0.39 23.05 -30.48
CA PRO A 110 0.16 24.16 -29.56
C PRO A 110 -0.03 23.69 -28.12
N THR A 111 0.65 24.34 -27.19
CA THR A 111 0.53 24.01 -25.75
C THR A 111 -0.75 24.57 -25.17
N LEU A 112 -1.53 23.70 -24.53
CA LEU A 112 -2.69 24.05 -23.73
C LEU A 112 -2.45 23.67 -22.26
N ALA A 113 -3.25 24.26 -21.37
CA ALA A 113 -3.17 23.97 -19.94
C ALA A 113 -3.99 22.72 -19.60
N VAL A 114 -3.50 21.94 -18.66
CA VAL A 114 -4.28 20.86 -18.03
C VAL A 114 -5.33 21.44 -17.08
N ASN A 115 -6.28 20.61 -16.62
CA ASN A 115 -7.38 21.02 -15.74
C ASN A 115 -8.24 22.15 -16.33
N SER A 116 -8.39 22.14 -17.65
CA SER A 116 -9.18 23.08 -18.44
C SER A 116 -9.94 22.34 -19.54
N ILE A 117 -11.07 22.90 -19.95
CA ILE A 117 -11.86 22.43 -21.09
C ILE A 117 -11.70 23.41 -22.24
N TYR A 118 -11.42 22.86 -23.41
CA TYR A 118 -11.35 23.58 -24.68
C TYR A 118 -12.42 23.08 -25.62
N THR A 119 -12.88 23.93 -26.52
CA THR A 119 -13.81 23.57 -27.59
C THR A 119 -13.04 23.53 -28.90
N LEU A 120 -13.07 22.41 -29.60
CA LEU A 120 -12.57 22.32 -30.97
C LEU A 120 -13.75 22.44 -31.92
N ASP A 121 -13.59 23.21 -33.00
CA ASP A 121 -14.63 23.42 -34.03
C ASP A 121 -14.00 23.33 -35.42
N GLY A 122 -14.75 22.82 -36.39
CA GLY A 122 -14.33 22.74 -37.80
C GLY A 122 -13.50 21.53 -38.20
N LEU A 123 -13.28 20.54 -37.32
CA LEU A 123 -12.58 19.31 -37.69
C LEU A 123 -13.40 18.49 -38.69
N GLN A 124 -12.80 18.11 -39.82
CA GLN A 124 -13.48 17.40 -40.91
C GLN A 124 -13.21 15.89 -40.85
N SER A 125 -14.11 15.09 -41.44
CA SER A 125 -13.94 13.63 -41.59
C SER A 125 -12.58 13.27 -42.21
N GLY A 126 -11.87 12.33 -41.59
CA GLY A 126 -10.51 11.91 -41.99
C GLY A 126 -9.40 12.89 -41.58
N GLY A 127 -9.74 14.01 -40.95
CA GLY A 127 -8.79 14.95 -40.36
C GLY A 127 -8.28 14.52 -38.99
N SER A 128 -7.25 15.19 -38.51
CA SER A 128 -6.74 15.01 -37.15
C SER A 128 -6.45 16.36 -36.50
N ALA A 129 -6.47 16.38 -35.17
CA ALA A 129 -6.06 17.53 -34.38
C ALA A 129 -5.11 17.10 -33.27
N CYS A 130 -4.10 17.93 -32.97
CA CYS A 130 -3.24 17.70 -31.83
C CYS A 130 -2.98 18.95 -31.00
N TYR A 131 -2.80 18.74 -29.69
CA TYR A 131 -2.42 19.78 -28.74
C TYR A 131 -1.47 19.18 -27.70
N HIS A 132 -0.49 19.97 -27.28
CA HIS A 132 0.49 19.57 -26.28
C HIS A 132 0.03 19.99 -24.87
N PHE A 133 0.41 19.22 -23.86
CA PHE A 133 0.39 19.63 -22.46
C PHE A 133 1.55 19.01 -21.68
N GLU A 134 1.87 19.63 -20.54
CA GLU A 134 2.94 19.19 -19.67
C GLU A 134 2.40 18.61 -18.37
N ILE A 135 2.96 17.47 -17.97
CA ILE A 135 2.79 16.90 -16.63
C ILE A 135 4.06 17.21 -15.84
N THR A 136 3.93 17.90 -14.71
CA THR A 136 5.08 18.34 -13.92
C THR A 136 5.44 17.38 -12.79
N GLN A 137 4.51 16.53 -12.36
CA GLN A 137 4.67 15.54 -11.31
C GLN A 137 3.85 14.28 -11.61
N ARG A 138 4.17 13.15 -10.98
CA ARG A 138 3.40 11.90 -11.15
C ARG A 138 1.92 12.18 -10.85
N SER A 139 1.04 11.79 -11.77
CA SER A 139 -0.37 12.16 -11.71
C SER A 139 -1.28 11.09 -12.31
N LYS A 140 -2.49 10.99 -11.78
CA LYS A 140 -3.62 10.32 -12.44
C LYS A 140 -4.19 11.29 -13.46
N THR A 141 -4.12 10.92 -14.72
CA THR A 141 -4.48 11.76 -15.86
C THR A 141 -5.63 11.13 -16.61
N THR A 142 -6.72 11.89 -16.73
CA THR A 142 -7.86 11.52 -17.56
C THR A 142 -7.92 12.45 -18.76
N ALA A 143 -7.53 11.98 -19.93
CA ALA A 143 -7.72 12.72 -21.18
C ALA A 143 -9.13 12.42 -21.73
N PHE A 144 -9.82 13.40 -22.30
CA PHE A 144 -11.20 13.22 -22.74
C PHE A 144 -11.56 14.02 -23.99
N VAL A 145 -12.55 13.50 -24.73
CA VAL A 145 -13.31 14.18 -25.80
C VAL A 145 -14.79 13.96 -25.54
N LEU A 146 -15.57 15.04 -25.50
CA LEU A 146 -16.95 15.02 -25.00
C LEU A 146 -17.90 15.87 -25.83
N GLY A 147 -19.16 15.47 -25.84
CA GLY A 147 -20.26 16.29 -26.38
C GLY A 147 -20.21 16.44 -27.89
N MET A 148 -19.87 15.35 -28.58
CA MET A 148 -19.88 15.26 -30.04
C MET A 148 -21.31 15.28 -30.61
N SER A 149 -21.48 15.86 -31.80
CA SER A 149 -22.76 15.77 -32.53
C SER A 149 -23.07 14.32 -32.91
N PRO A 150 -24.35 13.96 -33.19
CA PRO A 150 -24.71 12.62 -33.65
C PRO A 150 -23.96 12.15 -34.90
N GLU A 151 -23.44 13.08 -35.71
CA GLU A 151 -22.71 12.84 -36.95
C GLU A 151 -21.17 12.85 -36.77
N THR A 152 -20.69 13.02 -35.54
CA THR A 152 -19.26 13.12 -35.20
C THR A 152 -18.81 11.92 -34.36
N ASP A 153 -17.74 11.26 -34.81
CA ASP A 153 -17.07 10.10 -34.22
C ASP A 153 -15.56 10.40 -34.23
N ILE A 154 -15.02 10.65 -33.05
CA ILE A 154 -13.62 11.00 -32.84
C ILE A 154 -12.96 9.90 -32.03
N ALA A 155 -11.82 9.39 -32.50
CA ALA A 155 -10.93 8.58 -31.68
C ALA A 155 -9.94 9.48 -30.91
N LEU A 156 -9.63 9.12 -29.67
CA LEU A 156 -8.68 9.81 -28.81
C LEU A 156 -7.46 8.93 -28.54
N SER A 157 -6.27 9.45 -28.82
CA SER A 157 -5.00 8.89 -28.33
C SER A 157 -4.35 9.85 -27.34
N LEU A 158 -3.90 9.32 -26.21
CA LEU A 158 -2.95 10.00 -25.36
C LEU A 158 -1.53 9.57 -25.75
N MET A 159 -0.68 10.55 -26.06
CA MET A 159 0.70 10.27 -26.46
C MET A 159 1.71 10.92 -25.52
N ARG A 160 2.86 10.26 -25.34
CA ARG A 160 4.00 10.74 -24.57
C ARG A 160 5.18 11.02 -25.48
N ASP A 161 5.94 12.07 -25.15
CA ASP A 161 7.16 12.47 -25.83
C ASP A 161 8.35 12.34 -24.88
N ASP A 162 9.47 11.86 -25.41
CA ASP A 162 10.73 11.70 -24.67
C ASP A 162 11.48 13.02 -24.44
N GLY A 163 10.92 14.13 -24.92
CA GLY A 163 11.51 15.46 -24.90
C GLY A 163 12.46 15.72 -26.08
N GLN A 164 12.49 14.81 -27.05
CA GLN A 164 13.24 14.92 -28.30
C GLN A 164 12.32 14.82 -29.52
N ASN A 165 11.01 15.04 -29.34
CA ASN A 165 9.98 14.93 -30.36
C ASN A 165 9.79 13.50 -30.89
N ASN A 166 10.22 12.49 -30.13
CA ASN A 166 9.85 11.10 -30.40
C ASN A 166 8.60 10.76 -29.57
N VAL A 167 7.48 10.63 -30.28
CA VAL A 167 6.16 10.47 -29.67
C VAL A 167 5.75 8.99 -29.68
N THR A 168 5.17 8.51 -28.58
CA THR A 168 4.63 7.16 -28.46
C THR A 168 3.21 7.24 -27.90
N ALA A 169 2.25 6.57 -28.53
CA ALA A 169 0.91 6.42 -27.97
C ALA A 169 0.97 5.56 -26.70
N ILE A 170 0.42 6.06 -25.59
CA ILE A 170 0.38 5.36 -24.31
C ILE A 170 -1.02 4.85 -23.97
N ASN A 171 -2.07 5.47 -24.54
CA ASN A 171 -3.44 5.02 -24.39
C ASN A 171 -4.31 5.45 -25.58
N TYR A 172 -5.45 4.77 -25.76
CA TYR A 172 -6.34 4.94 -26.90
C TYR A 172 -7.80 4.66 -26.52
N SER A 173 -8.71 5.48 -27.05
CA SER A 173 -10.15 5.34 -26.92
C SER A 173 -10.81 5.58 -28.28
N ASN A 174 -11.76 4.74 -28.63
CA ASN A 174 -12.54 4.81 -29.87
C ASN A 174 -13.85 4.05 -29.66
N GLN A 175 -14.76 4.70 -28.95
CA GLN A 175 -16.11 4.23 -28.73
C GLN A 175 -16.91 4.33 -30.03
N ALA A 176 -17.96 3.52 -30.15
CA ALA A 176 -18.73 3.49 -31.38
C ALA A 176 -19.61 4.74 -31.53
N GLY A 177 -19.52 5.42 -32.67
CA GLY A 177 -20.37 6.56 -33.00
C GLY A 177 -19.97 7.82 -32.23
N ASN A 178 -20.95 8.56 -31.72
CA ASN A 178 -20.71 9.84 -31.04
C ASN A 178 -20.58 9.74 -29.51
N ALA A 179 -20.22 8.56 -29.01
CA ALA A 179 -20.02 8.35 -27.58
C ALA A 179 -18.76 9.07 -27.09
N ASP A 180 -18.83 9.63 -25.89
CA ASP A 180 -17.69 10.31 -25.26
C ASP A 180 -16.44 9.42 -25.17
N GLU A 181 -15.27 10.00 -25.43
CA GLU A 181 -13.98 9.33 -25.33
C GLU A 181 -13.26 9.71 -24.04
N ALA A 182 -12.61 8.73 -23.43
CA ALA A 182 -11.72 8.97 -22.31
C ALA A 182 -10.57 7.96 -22.27
N THR A 183 -9.40 8.40 -21.80
CA THR A 183 -8.30 7.54 -21.36
C THR A 183 -8.00 7.81 -19.88
N LEU A 184 -7.49 6.81 -19.16
CA LEU A 184 -7.06 6.95 -17.77
C LEU A 184 -5.66 6.39 -17.63
N ASP A 185 -4.73 7.23 -17.18
CA ASP A 185 -3.31 6.94 -17.20
C ASP A 185 -2.61 7.45 -15.94
N LEU A 186 -1.68 6.64 -15.41
CA LEU A 186 -0.75 7.10 -14.40
C LEU A 186 0.48 7.70 -15.09
N THR A 187 0.47 9.01 -15.27
CA THR A 187 1.50 9.74 -16.01
C THR A 187 2.67 10.12 -15.11
N THR A 188 3.87 10.08 -15.66
CA THR A 188 5.09 10.62 -15.03
C THR A 188 5.35 12.04 -15.53
N PRO A 189 6.23 12.83 -14.87
CA PRO A 189 6.67 14.12 -15.43
C PRO A 189 7.10 14.00 -16.89
N GLY A 190 6.68 14.94 -17.74
CA GLY A 190 7.03 14.97 -19.16
C GLY A 190 6.02 15.68 -20.06
N HIS A 191 6.24 15.52 -21.36
CA HIS A 191 5.47 16.13 -22.43
C HIS A 191 4.47 15.14 -23.03
N TYR A 192 3.24 15.57 -23.18
CA TYR A 192 2.14 14.75 -23.65
C TYR A 192 1.33 15.46 -24.71
N TYR A 193 0.60 14.70 -25.51
CA TYR A 193 -0.27 15.22 -26.55
C TYR A 193 -1.65 14.58 -26.49
N TRP A 194 -2.68 15.40 -26.58
CA TRP A 194 -3.97 14.94 -27.10
C TRP A 194 -3.83 14.78 -28.59
N PHE A 195 -4.11 13.60 -29.11
CA PHE A 195 -4.22 13.36 -30.53
C PHE A 195 -5.62 12.82 -30.83
N MET A 196 -6.36 13.56 -31.64
CA MET A 196 -7.76 13.30 -31.96
C MET A 196 -7.88 13.04 -33.46
N GLU A 197 -8.53 11.94 -33.82
CA GLU A 197 -8.75 11.55 -35.21
C GLU A 197 -10.24 11.48 -35.50
N ALA A 198 -10.68 12.16 -36.56
CA ALA A 198 -12.08 12.10 -36.98
C ALA A 198 -12.32 10.88 -37.88
N ASN A 199 -12.90 9.82 -37.32
CA ASN A 199 -13.44 8.71 -38.11
C ASN A 199 -14.54 9.23 -39.03
N THR A 200 -15.46 10.00 -38.46
CA THR A 200 -16.44 10.83 -39.17
C THR A 200 -16.63 12.14 -38.40
N ALA A 201 -16.73 13.26 -39.10
CA ALA A 201 -17.03 14.56 -38.50
C ALA A 201 -17.72 15.47 -39.51
N ASP A 202 -18.71 16.23 -39.03
CA ASP A 202 -19.50 17.21 -39.77
C ASP A 202 -18.97 18.64 -39.63
N GLY A 203 -17.84 18.81 -38.91
CA GLY A 203 -17.27 20.10 -38.57
C GLY A 203 -17.89 20.75 -37.34
N SER A 204 -18.84 20.12 -36.66
CA SER A 204 -19.43 20.66 -35.43
C SER A 204 -18.44 20.66 -34.27
N ALA A 205 -18.73 21.53 -33.30
CA ALA A 205 -17.88 21.72 -32.15
C ALA A 205 -18.04 20.60 -31.11
N PHE A 206 -16.93 20.18 -30.52
CA PHE A 206 -16.89 19.27 -29.37
C PHE A 206 -15.88 19.75 -28.32
N ASN A 207 -15.93 19.20 -27.12
CA ASN A 207 -15.05 19.61 -26.02
C ASN A 207 -13.94 18.59 -25.77
N PHE A 208 -12.76 19.05 -25.37
CA PHE A 208 -11.67 18.16 -24.99
C PHE A 208 -10.80 18.78 -23.89
N GLY A 209 -9.97 17.95 -23.27
CA GLY A 209 -9.01 18.38 -22.25
C GLY A 209 -8.42 17.21 -21.49
N ALA A 210 -7.72 17.53 -20.40
CA ALA A 210 -7.22 16.53 -19.46
C ALA A 210 -7.44 16.99 -18.03
N ILE A 211 -7.91 16.07 -17.19
CA ILE A 211 -7.89 16.19 -15.74
C ILE A 211 -6.58 15.60 -15.27
N VAL A 212 -5.83 16.34 -14.46
CA VAL A 212 -4.54 15.92 -13.92
C VAL A 212 -4.60 16.07 -12.41
N ASN A 213 -4.72 14.92 -11.73
CA ASN A 213 -4.70 14.85 -10.28
C ASN A 213 -3.34 14.39 -9.79
N THR A 214 -2.71 15.24 -8.99
CA THR A 214 -1.36 15.01 -8.47
C THR A 214 -1.37 14.48 -7.04
N ASN A 215 -2.54 14.44 -6.38
CA ASN A 215 -2.71 13.90 -5.04
C ASN A 215 -2.97 12.40 -5.13
N VAL A 216 -2.03 11.67 -5.74
CA VAL A 216 -2.11 10.23 -5.96
C VAL A 216 -1.15 9.50 -5.04
N ASP A 217 -1.59 8.38 -4.47
CA ASP A 217 -0.70 7.49 -3.73
C ASP A 217 0.01 6.50 -4.66
N ASP A 218 0.81 5.61 -4.06
CA ASP A 218 1.65 4.65 -4.77
C ASP A 218 0.87 3.48 -5.39
N TYR A 219 -0.43 3.34 -5.09
CA TYR A 219 -1.26 2.18 -5.46
C TYR A 219 -2.26 2.45 -6.59
N GLU A 220 -2.44 3.72 -6.97
CA GLU A 220 -3.17 4.12 -8.17
C GLU A 220 -2.65 3.44 -9.44
N LEU A 221 -3.47 2.96 -10.39
CA LEU A 221 -4.90 3.26 -10.66
C LEU A 221 -5.88 2.19 -10.15
N ASN A 222 -5.94 1.94 -8.86
CA ASN A 222 -6.72 0.84 -8.29
C ASN A 222 -8.21 1.16 -8.10
N ASP A 223 -8.80 1.99 -8.98
CA ASP A 223 -10.18 2.52 -8.92
C ASP A 223 -11.30 1.52 -9.17
N ILE A 224 -10.96 0.34 -9.69
CA ILE A 224 -11.92 -0.69 -10.09
C ILE A 224 -11.43 -2.08 -9.68
N PRO A 225 -12.33 -3.05 -9.46
CA PRO A 225 -11.95 -4.39 -9.02
C PRO A 225 -10.92 -5.10 -9.91
N SER A 226 -10.95 -4.87 -11.22
CA SER A 226 -10.01 -5.46 -12.18
C SER A 226 -8.60 -4.86 -12.10
N LEU A 227 -8.46 -3.66 -11.55
CA LEU A 227 -7.19 -2.98 -11.28
C LEU A 227 -6.79 -3.02 -9.80
N ALA A 228 -7.47 -3.83 -8.99
CA ALA A 228 -7.19 -3.96 -7.58
C ALA A 228 -5.71 -4.26 -7.32
N THR A 229 -5.07 -3.47 -6.46
CA THR A 229 -3.65 -3.61 -6.14
C THR A 229 -3.38 -4.95 -5.45
N PRO A 230 -2.56 -5.84 -6.05
CA PRO A 230 -2.25 -7.14 -5.45
C PRO A 230 -1.25 -7.00 -4.31
N LEU A 231 -1.61 -7.55 -3.15
CA LEU A 231 -0.70 -7.63 -2.00
C LEU A 231 -0.03 -9.00 -1.95
N SER A 232 1.27 -8.97 -1.61
CA SER A 232 2.08 -10.19 -1.42
C SER A 232 1.55 -11.05 -0.29
N ASP A 233 1.89 -12.35 -0.30
CA ASP A 233 1.63 -13.31 0.78
C ASP A 233 2.48 -13.05 2.04
N SER A 234 2.17 -11.94 2.69
CA SER A 234 2.72 -11.41 3.94
C SER A 234 1.59 -10.63 4.64
N LEU A 235 1.80 -10.19 5.87
CA LEU A 235 1.02 -9.09 6.44
C LEU A 235 1.72 -7.77 6.09
N ARG A 236 0.98 -6.80 5.55
CA ARG A 236 1.50 -5.47 5.23
C ARG A 236 0.55 -4.39 5.74
N GLU A 237 1.13 -3.27 6.17
CA GLU A 237 0.44 -1.99 6.33
C GLU A 237 0.82 -1.12 5.14
N ILE A 238 -0.18 -0.55 4.47
CA ILE A 238 -0.02 0.39 3.36
C ILE A 238 -0.70 1.71 3.69
N GLU A 239 -0.16 2.81 3.18
CA GLU A 239 -0.78 4.12 3.28
C GLU A 239 -1.33 4.56 1.93
N GLY A 240 -2.61 4.90 1.88
CA GLY A 240 -3.27 5.46 0.70
C GLY A 240 -4.03 6.74 1.02
N ASN A 241 -4.55 7.41 0.01
CA ASN A 241 -5.44 8.56 0.16
C ASN A 241 -6.66 8.42 -0.73
N SER A 242 -7.65 9.29 -0.53
CA SER A 242 -8.69 9.47 -1.54
C SER A 242 -8.48 10.79 -2.27
N ASP A 243 -8.36 10.71 -3.57
CA ASP A 243 -7.99 11.81 -4.46
C ASP A 243 -9.21 12.64 -4.92
N SER A 244 -10.42 12.10 -4.73
CA SER A 244 -11.72 12.70 -4.98
C SER A 244 -12.79 12.21 -3.99
N ASP A 245 -14.02 12.74 -4.07
CA ASP A 245 -15.16 12.29 -3.25
C ASP A 245 -15.78 10.97 -3.72
N SER A 246 -15.29 10.43 -4.83
CA SER A 246 -15.76 9.19 -5.45
C SER A 246 -14.66 8.19 -5.74
N ASP A 247 -13.45 8.49 -5.27
CA ASP A 247 -12.26 7.69 -5.42
C ASP A 247 -12.43 6.33 -4.73
N ALA A 248 -12.13 5.24 -5.43
CA ALA A 248 -12.47 3.92 -4.94
C ALA A 248 -11.26 3.00 -4.97
N ASP A 249 -10.56 2.88 -3.84
CA ASP A 249 -9.36 2.05 -3.81
C ASP A 249 -9.70 0.58 -3.62
N TYR A 250 -9.29 -0.24 -4.59
CA TYR A 250 -9.39 -1.69 -4.52
C TYR A 250 -8.03 -2.33 -4.23
N TYR A 251 -8.05 -3.31 -3.34
CA TYR A 251 -6.90 -4.14 -3.00
C TYR A 251 -7.30 -5.60 -3.07
N VAL A 252 -6.36 -6.47 -3.43
CA VAL A 252 -6.59 -7.91 -3.48
C VAL A 252 -5.50 -8.68 -2.75
N PHE A 253 -5.93 -9.58 -1.88
CA PHE A 253 -5.06 -10.56 -1.26
C PHE A 253 -5.52 -11.97 -1.66
N THR A 254 -4.58 -12.84 -2.06
CA THR A 254 -4.90 -14.23 -2.37
C THR A 254 -4.47 -15.12 -1.20
N ALA A 255 -5.44 -15.78 -0.56
CA ALA A 255 -5.17 -16.76 0.48
C ALA A 255 -4.69 -18.08 -0.15
N THR A 256 -3.46 -18.10 -0.64
CA THR A 256 -2.84 -19.21 -1.39
C THR A 256 -2.95 -20.58 -0.70
N ARG A 257 -3.00 -20.60 0.64
CA ARG A 257 -3.12 -21.82 1.46
C ARG A 257 -4.48 -21.98 2.14
N GLY A 258 -5.41 -21.04 1.95
CA GLY A 258 -6.65 -20.96 2.71
C GLY A 258 -6.44 -20.42 4.13
N GLN A 259 -5.31 -19.75 4.36
CA GLN A 259 -4.99 -19.13 5.64
C GLN A 259 -5.94 -17.96 5.95
N HIS A 260 -6.18 -17.73 7.24
CA HIS A 260 -6.96 -16.58 7.68
C HIS A 260 -6.28 -15.27 7.26
N VAL A 261 -7.10 -14.29 6.90
CA VAL A 261 -6.65 -12.97 6.45
C VAL A 261 -6.97 -11.94 7.52
N LEU A 262 -5.98 -11.13 7.90
CA LEU A 262 -6.18 -9.96 8.74
C LEU A 262 -6.56 -8.79 7.83
N LEU A 263 -7.63 -8.09 8.19
CA LEU A 263 -8.04 -6.82 7.61
C LEU A 263 -8.18 -5.81 8.74
N ARG A 264 -7.54 -4.66 8.60
CA ARG A 264 -7.72 -3.53 9.50
C ARG A 264 -7.53 -2.23 8.75
N PHE A 265 -8.30 -1.22 9.11
CA PHE A 265 -8.26 0.09 8.48
C PHE A 265 -8.30 1.18 9.54
N ASP A 266 -7.39 2.14 9.44
CA ASP A 266 -7.32 3.31 10.32
C ASP A 266 -7.04 4.56 9.51
N GLY A 267 -7.50 5.72 9.97
CA GLY A 267 -6.98 7.00 9.49
C GLY A 267 -5.59 7.25 10.09
N VAL A 268 -4.65 7.76 9.30
CA VAL A 268 -3.31 8.13 9.82
C VAL A 268 -3.42 9.19 10.92
N THR A 269 -4.32 10.16 10.71
CA THR A 269 -4.61 11.22 11.68
C THR A 269 -5.69 10.75 12.65
N SER A 270 -5.46 10.92 13.96
CA SER A 270 -6.44 10.56 14.99
C SER A 270 -7.82 11.19 14.73
N GLY A 271 -8.88 10.40 14.86
CA GLY A 271 -10.27 10.86 14.65
C GLY A 271 -10.72 10.91 13.19
N THR A 272 -9.94 10.39 12.24
CA THR A 272 -10.28 10.36 10.80
C THR A 272 -10.74 8.99 10.28
N ASN A 273 -10.82 7.95 11.14
CA ASN A 273 -11.23 6.61 10.72
C ASN A 273 -12.58 6.57 9.99
N ASN A 274 -13.53 7.43 10.37
CA ASN A 274 -14.86 7.50 9.76
C ASN A 274 -14.93 8.39 8.50
N ASN A 275 -13.80 8.90 8.00
CA ASN A 275 -13.77 9.63 6.73
C ASN A 275 -13.87 8.69 5.52
N TRP A 276 -13.67 7.39 5.73
CA TRP A 276 -13.80 6.36 4.72
C TRP A 276 -14.76 5.26 5.16
N LEU A 277 -15.26 4.53 4.18
CA LEU A 277 -16.02 3.30 4.32
C LEU A 277 -15.14 2.13 3.87
N LEU A 278 -15.19 1.04 4.63
CA LEU A 278 -14.45 -0.19 4.32
C LEU A 278 -15.42 -1.30 3.98
N ALA A 279 -15.14 -2.04 2.91
CA ALA A 279 -15.85 -3.26 2.56
C ALA A 279 -14.89 -4.36 2.11
N SER A 280 -15.32 -5.62 2.21
CA SER A 280 -14.59 -6.76 1.66
C SER A 280 -15.52 -7.70 0.92
N SER A 281 -15.01 -8.38 -0.10
CA SER A 281 -15.68 -9.45 -0.85
C SER A 281 -14.76 -10.67 -0.96
N THR A 282 -15.33 -11.87 -0.91
CA THR A 282 -14.64 -13.14 -1.14
C THR A 282 -15.19 -13.89 -2.36
N ASP A 283 -16.09 -13.27 -3.11
CA ASP A 283 -16.78 -13.83 -4.28
C ASP A 283 -16.49 -13.04 -5.55
N GLY A 284 -15.31 -12.42 -5.65
CA GLY A 284 -14.87 -11.68 -6.84
C GLY A 284 -15.58 -10.34 -7.04
N GLY A 285 -16.07 -9.71 -5.97
CA GLY A 285 -16.75 -8.41 -6.01
C GLY A 285 -18.24 -8.50 -6.27
N ASN A 286 -18.83 -9.71 -6.27
CA ASN A 286 -20.27 -9.89 -6.45
C ASN A 286 -21.07 -9.47 -5.21
N THR A 287 -20.54 -9.75 -4.02
CA THR A 287 -21.15 -9.38 -2.73
C THR A 287 -20.15 -8.65 -1.84
N TRP A 288 -20.51 -7.43 -1.43
CA TRP A 288 -19.69 -6.61 -0.54
C TRP A 288 -20.24 -6.63 0.90
N THR A 289 -19.37 -6.97 1.85
CA THR A 289 -19.68 -6.88 3.28
C THR A 289 -19.02 -5.63 3.87
N THR A 290 -19.81 -4.71 4.42
CA THR A 290 -19.31 -3.55 5.16
C THR A 290 -18.54 -3.97 6.41
N ARG A 291 -17.43 -3.29 6.67
CA ARG A 291 -16.49 -3.58 7.76
C ARG A 291 -16.31 -2.36 8.65
N ASN A 292 -16.10 -2.61 9.95
CA ASN A 292 -15.81 -1.54 10.90
C ASN A 292 -14.38 -1.03 10.72
N THR A 293 -14.21 0.29 10.73
CA THR A 293 -12.90 0.94 10.78
C THR A 293 -12.37 0.96 12.22
N GLY A 294 -11.05 0.93 12.40
CA GLY A 294 -10.38 0.96 13.71
C GLY A 294 -10.40 -0.35 14.48
N GLN A 295 -10.76 -1.45 13.84
CA GLN A 295 -10.84 -2.77 14.46
C GLN A 295 -10.09 -3.80 13.60
N GLU A 296 -9.50 -4.80 14.28
CA GLU A 296 -8.99 -5.98 13.60
C GLU A 296 -10.14 -6.90 13.17
N ILE A 297 -10.13 -7.29 11.91
CA ILE A 297 -11.14 -8.15 11.31
C ILE A 297 -10.43 -9.38 10.77
N THR A 298 -10.95 -10.55 11.13
CA THR A 298 -10.47 -11.83 10.59
C THR A 298 -11.42 -12.29 9.50
N ILE A 299 -10.91 -12.43 8.29
CA ILE A 299 -11.62 -13.06 7.18
C ILE A 299 -11.13 -14.50 7.08
N ILE A 300 -12.07 -15.45 7.01
CA ILE A 300 -11.79 -16.88 6.92
C ILE A 300 -12.16 -17.32 5.51
N PRO A 301 -11.18 -17.54 4.62
CA PRO A 301 -11.43 -18.11 3.30
C PRO A 301 -12.04 -19.50 3.43
N SER A 302 -12.91 -19.86 2.49
CA SER A 302 -13.52 -21.19 2.40
C SER A 302 -12.58 -22.25 1.83
N GLN A 303 -11.60 -21.84 1.02
CA GLN A 303 -10.66 -22.73 0.35
C GLN A 303 -9.32 -22.04 0.00
N PRO A 304 -8.25 -22.82 -0.29
CA PRO A 304 -7.01 -22.28 -0.83
C PRO A 304 -7.21 -21.55 -2.18
N ASN A 305 -6.36 -20.55 -2.42
CA ASN A 305 -6.36 -19.67 -3.60
C ASN A 305 -7.60 -18.76 -3.74
N GLU A 306 -8.41 -18.65 -2.70
CA GLU A 306 -9.51 -17.69 -2.68
C GLU A 306 -8.98 -16.25 -2.60
N LYS A 307 -9.58 -15.37 -3.41
CA LYS A 307 -9.23 -13.95 -3.45
C LYS A 307 -10.13 -13.18 -2.48
N VAL A 308 -9.50 -12.41 -1.60
CA VAL A 308 -10.15 -11.43 -0.76
C VAL A 308 -9.95 -10.06 -1.40
N LEU A 309 -11.04 -9.51 -1.94
CA LEU A 309 -11.09 -8.12 -2.39
C LEU A 309 -11.44 -7.22 -1.22
N VAL A 310 -10.77 -6.08 -1.14
CA VAL A 310 -11.02 -5.02 -0.17
C VAL A 310 -11.26 -3.73 -0.95
N ARG A 311 -12.27 -2.98 -0.53
CA ARG A 311 -12.63 -1.69 -1.11
C ARG A 311 -12.66 -0.63 -0.03
N VAL A 312 -12.01 0.50 -0.30
CA VAL A 312 -12.05 1.72 0.50
C VAL A 312 -12.76 2.79 -0.32
N LEU A 313 -13.73 3.49 0.28
CA LEU A 313 -14.46 4.59 -0.36
C LEU A 313 -14.48 5.80 0.56
N PRO A 314 -14.41 7.05 0.04
CA PRO A 314 -14.80 8.25 0.76
C PRO A 314 -16.18 8.08 1.40
N ASN A 315 -16.32 8.49 2.65
CA ASN A 315 -17.60 8.51 3.32
C ASN A 315 -18.36 9.80 2.94
N PRO A 316 -19.50 9.73 2.23
CA PRO A 316 -20.23 10.93 1.83
C PRO A 316 -20.79 11.73 3.03
N SER A 317 -20.94 11.10 4.19
CA SER A 317 -21.35 11.80 5.43
C SER A 317 -20.20 12.59 6.08
N LYS A 318 -18.94 12.30 5.70
CA LYS A 318 -17.75 12.96 6.21
C LYS A 318 -16.58 12.73 5.25
N LEU A 319 -16.52 13.52 4.18
CA LEU A 319 -15.51 13.32 3.13
C LEU A 319 -14.08 13.54 3.66
N PRO A 320 -13.10 12.73 3.20
CA PRO A 320 -11.70 13.00 3.43
C PRO A 320 -11.24 14.23 2.62
N THR A 321 -10.22 14.92 3.09
CA THR A 321 -9.48 15.88 2.24
C THR A 321 -8.41 15.13 1.46
N VAL A 322 -8.02 15.63 0.28
CA VAL A 322 -6.98 14.99 -0.57
C VAL A 322 -5.61 14.86 0.11
N SER A 323 -5.36 15.60 1.18
CA SER A 323 -4.15 15.51 2.00
C SER A 323 -4.23 14.47 3.14
N GLN A 324 -5.44 13.97 3.45
CA GLN A 324 -5.65 12.98 4.49
C GLN A 324 -5.36 11.59 3.94
N LYS A 325 -4.69 10.78 4.76
CA LYS A 325 -4.31 9.41 4.43
C LYS A 325 -4.97 8.42 5.36
N TYR A 326 -5.16 7.21 4.86
CA TYR A 326 -5.52 6.04 5.63
C TYR A 326 -4.37 5.04 5.68
N LYS A 327 -4.47 4.10 6.61
CA LYS A 327 -3.64 2.91 6.77
C LYS A 327 -4.52 1.69 6.57
N LEU A 328 -4.17 0.85 5.60
CA LEU A 328 -4.79 -0.45 5.41
C LEU A 328 -3.78 -1.53 5.79
N THR A 329 -4.10 -2.30 6.82
CA THR A 329 -3.36 -3.52 7.15
C THR A 329 -4.11 -4.71 6.59
N LEU A 330 -3.50 -5.37 5.60
CA LEU A 330 -4.12 -6.49 4.87
C LEU A 330 -3.07 -7.59 4.61
N GLY A 331 -3.45 -8.84 4.88
CA GLY A 331 -2.63 -9.98 4.51
C GLY A 331 -2.79 -11.21 5.41
N SER A 332 -1.83 -12.12 5.37
CA SER A 332 -1.85 -13.35 6.18
C SER A 332 -1.91 -13.01 7.68
N LYS A 333 -2.99 -13.44 8.36
CA LYS A 333 -3.14 -13.24 9.81
C LYS A 333 -2.11 -14.09 10.56
N ILE A 334 -1.44 -13.49 11.54
CA ILE A 334 -0.52 -14.22 12.42
C ILE A 334 -1.35 -15.04 13.40
N ALA A 335 -1.17 -16.36 13.35
CA ALA A 335 -1.85 -17.31 14.24
C ALA A 335 -0.87 -18.02 15.19
N GLY A 336 0.41 -18.14 14.81
CA GLY A 336 1.45 -18.72 15.64
C GLY A 336 2.65 -17.80 15.78
N PHE A 337 3.17 -17.71 17.00
CA PHE A 337 4.38 -16.98 17.32
C PHE A 337 5.20 -17.80 18.32
N THR A 338 6.46 -18.07 17.98
CA THR A 338 7.44 -18.61 18.92
C THR A 338 8.68 -17.75 18.89
N SER A 339 9.40 -17.71 20.01
CA SER A 339 10.64 -16.95 20.12
C SER A 339 11.64 -17.66 21.01
N SER A 340 12.90 -17.32 20.81
CA SER A 340 13.99 -17.71 21.69
C SER A 340 14.99 -16.57 21.76
N VAL A 341 15.34 -16.18 22.99
CA VAL A 341 16.35 -15.17 23.28
C VAL A 341 17.33 -15.80 24.27
N LYS A 342 18.61 -15.80 23.93
CA LYS A 342 19.65 -16.42 24.76
C LYS A 342 20.97 -15.67 24.65
N GLY A 343 21.69 -15.60 25.76
CA GLY A 343 23.13 -15.32 25.75
C GLY A 343 23.93 -16.50 25.20
N GLU A 344 25.24 -16.42 25.34
CA GLU A 344 26.15 -17.45 24.85
C GLU A 344 25.93 -18.80 25.57
N ASP A 345 26.19 -19.90 24.87
CA ASP A 345 25.97 -21.25 25.43
C ASP A 345 26.91 -21.55 26.61
N THR A 346 28.01 -20.80 26.75
CA THR A 346 29.02 -20.95 27.84
C THR A 346 28.78 -20.03 29.03
N VAL A 347 27.64 -19.34 29.11
CA VAL A 347 27.34 -18.42 30.22
C VAL A 347 27.19 -19.19 31.53
N LEU A 348 28.05 -18.92 32.51
CA LEU A 348 27.84 -19.29 33.92
C LEU A 348 26.75 -18.39 34.49
N ARG A 349 25.52 -18.88 34.49
CA ARG A 349 24.35 -18.10 34.90
C ARG A 349 24.31 -17.90 36.42
N ILE A 350 23.93 -16.70 36.83
CA ILE A 350 23.48 -16.42 38.20
C ILE A 350 22.18 -17.23 38.41
N PRO A 351 22.15 -18.21 39.32
CA PRO A 351 20.98 -19.06 39.52
C PRO A 351 19.85 -18.30 40.22
N ASN A 352 18.60 -18.76 40.06
CA ASN A 352 17.42 -18.17 40.71
C ASN A 352 17.55 -18.10 42.25
N ALA A 353 18.29 -19.03 42.85
CA ALA A 353 18.53 -19.04 44.30
C ALA A 353 19.55 -17.99 44.78
N ALA A 354 20.28 -17.33 43.87
CA ALA A 354 21.25 -16.32 44.25
C ALA A 354 20.54 -15.05 44.78
N PRO A 355 21.07 -14.43 45.84
CA PRO A 355 20.54 -13.17 46.35
C PRO A 355 20.86 -12.05 45.37
N THR A 356 19.86 -11.58 44.63
CA THR A 356 19.99 -10.52 43.61
C THR A 356 18.98 -9.42 43.86
N THR A 357 19.33 -8.18 43.52
CA THR A 357 18.46 -7.00 43.72
C THR A 357 17.13 -7.09 42.95
N TYR A 358 17.14 -7.74 41.78
CA TYR A 358 16.00 -7.80 40.85
C TYR A 358 15.39 -9.21 40.69
N GLY A 359 15.78 -10.15 41.55
CA GLY A 359 15.41 -11.55 41.40
C GLY A 359 16.02 -12.18 40.14
N PHE A 360 15.39 -13.23 39.63
CA PHE A 360 15.96 -14.00 38.53
C PHE A 360 15.91 -13.26 37.18
N MET A 361 17.09 -13.18 36.56
CA MET A 361 17.27 -12.68 35.19
C MET A 361 17.14 -13.85 34.24
N THR A 362 16.03 -13.89 33.49
CA THR A 362 15.68 -15.03 32.63
C THR A 362 16.70 -15.22 31.50
N THR A 363 17.14 -14.10 30.92
CA THR A 363 18.23 -14.08 29.92
C THR A 363 19.48 -13.51 30.56
N GLN A 364 20.62 -14.18 30.39
CA GLN A 364 21.90 -13.72 30.88
C GLN A 364 22.95 -13.94 29.80
N ALA A 365 23.87 -12.99 29.65
CA ALA A 365 24.90 -13.00 28.61
C ALA A 365 26.16 -12.27 29.08
N TYR A 366 27.30 -12.59 28.46
CA TYR A 366 28.55 -11.85 28.67
C TYR A 366 28.76 -10.75 27.64
N ARG A 367 28.52 -11.05 26.36
CA ARG A 367 28.89 -10.20 25.22
C ARG A 367 27.87 -10.22 24.10
N ASP A 368 27.26 -11.37 23.85
CA ASP A 368 26.35 -11.55 22.72
C ASP A 368 24.98 -12.05 23.18
N VAL A 369 23.92 -11.39 22.72
CA VAL A 369 22.54 -11.86 22.85
C VAL A 369 22.02 -12.26 21.48
N THR A 370 21.74 -13.55 21.32
CA THR A 370 21.13 -14.10 20.11
C THR A 370 19.62 -14.20 20.29
N TRP A 371 18.87 -13.85 19.26
CA TRP A 371 17.41 -13.94 19.28
C TRP A 371 16.89 -14.50 17.96
N ASN A 372 15.76 -15.19 18.03
CA ASN A 372 15.01 -15.62 16.87
C ASN A 372 13.52 -15.65 17.17
N VAL A 373 12.73 -15.55 16.09
CA VAL A 373 11.29 -15.76 16.09
C VAL A 373 10.90 -16.69 14.96
N ARG A 374 9.78 -17.38 15.13
CA ARG A 374 9.06 -18.03 14.05
C ARG A 374 7.60 -17.60 14.09
N ILE A 375 7.12 -17.08 12.96
CA ILE A 375 5.79 -16.51 12.77
C ILE A 375 5.06 -17.35 11.72
N THR A 376 3.88 -17.86 12.07
CA THR A 376 3.09 -18.72 11.19
C THR A 376 1.65 -18.24 11.03
N ASP A 377 1.06 -18.57 9.89
CA ASP A 377 -0.36 -18.37 9.62
C ASP A 377 -1.22 -19.48 10.27
N SER A 378 -2.54 -19.42 10.05
CA SER A 378 -3.50 -20.38 10.61
C SER A 378 -3.35 -21.81 10.08
N THR A 379 -2.58 -22.02 9.01
CA THR A 379 -2.24 -23.36 8.48
C THR A 379 -0.95 -23.93 9.09
N GLY A 380 -0.25 -23.13 9.90
CA GLY A 380 1.07 -23.46 10.44
C GLY A 380 2.24 -23.17 9.49
N THR A 381 1.96 -22.59 8.32
CA THR A 381 2.99 -22.21 7.35
C THR A 381 3.64 -20.89 7.78
N GLY A 382 4.95 -20.77 7.55
CA GLY A 382 5.69 -19.54 7.85
C GLY A 382 5.24 -18.35 7.00
N ILE A 383 5.15 -17.16 7.60
CA ILE A 383 4.79 -15.94 6.88
C ILE A 383 6.07 -15.15 6.56
N PRO A 384 6.43 -14.98 5.28
CA PRO A 384 7.61 -14.18 4.90
C PRO A 384 7.36 -12.68 5.04
N ASN A 385 8.45 -11.91 5.03
CA ASN A 385 8.44 -10.44 4.96
C ASN A 385 7.79 -9.71 6.15
N ILE A 386 7.64 -10.38 7.30
CA ILE A 386 7.21 -9.75 8.54
C ILE A 386 8.40 -9.14 9.26
N ILE A 387 8.27 -7.88 9.66
CA ILE A 387 9.26 -7.21 10.52
C ILE A 387 9.03 -7.65 11.96
N ALA A 388 10.05 -8.27 12.56
CA ALA A 388 10.14 -8.52 14.00
C ALA A 388 11.16 -7.57 14.62
N LEU A 389 10.77 -6.88 15.68
CA LEU A 389 11.62 -5.92 16.40
C LEU A 389 11.97 -6.48 17.77
N PHE A 390 13.25 -6.79 17.99
CA PHE A 390 13.80 -7.14 19.29
C PHE A 390 14.35 -5.88 19.97
N TYR A 391 13.78 -5.50 21.10
CA TYR A 391 14.31 -4.41 21.91
C TYR A 391 15.09 -4.96 23.10
N LEU A 392 16.30 -4.47 23.32
CA LEU A 392 17.16 -4.85 24.44
C LEU A 392 17.67 -3.60 25.16
N ASP A 393 17.07 -3.30 26.31
CA ASP A 393 17.69 -2.40 27.28
C ASP A 393 18.69 -3.21 28.11
N GLN A 394 19.96 -2.87 28.00
CA GLN A 394 21.04 -3.62 28.63
C GLN A 394 21.24 -3.24 30.09
N ARG A 395 20.76 -2.06 30.50
CA ARG A 395 21.02 -1.47 31.82
C ARG A 395 19.91 -0.50 32.19
N GLU A 396 19.19 -0.81 33.25
CA GLU A 396 18.22 0.11 33.83
C GLU A 396 18.90 1.38 34.37
N ASN A 397 18.16 2.49 34.33
CA ASN A 397 18.62 3.76 34.88
C ASN A 397 17.63 4.26 35.92
N ASN A 398 18.03 4.22 37.20
CA ASN A 398 17.19 4.60 38.35
C ASN A 398 15.82 3.89 38.36
N GLY A 399 15.81 2.58 38.10
CA GLY A 399 14.59 1.76 38.07
C GLY A 399 13.71 1.95 36.83
N ASN A 400 14.17 2.71 35.82
CA ASN A 400 13.48 2.86 34.55
C ASN A 400 14.17 2.03 33.45
N LEU A 401 13.35 1.35 32.68
CA LEU A 401 13.74 0.66 31.45
C LEU A 401 13.23 1.45 30.25
N GLU A 402 14.06 1.60 29.24
CA GLU A 402 13.77 2.35 28.02
C GLU A 402 13.68 1.39 26.83
N PHE A 403 12.61 1.47 26.04
CA PHE A 403 12.48 0.70 24.80
C PHE A 403 12.19 1.65 23.65
N THR A 404 13.24 2.07 22.97
CA THR A 404 13.18 3.07 21.90
C THR A 404 13.80 2.53 20.62
N PRO A 405 13.67 3.22 19.48
CA PRO A 405 14.32 2.80 18.27
C PRO A 405 15.85 2.65 18.38
N SER A 406 16.52 3.30 19.35
CA SER A 406 17.99 3.20 19.48
C SER A 406 18.47 1.87 20.04
N ASN A 407 17.62 1.15 20.78
CA ASN A 407 17.91 -0.20 21.30
C ASN A 407 17.04 -1.29 20.66
N GLY A 408 16.44 -0.95 19.51
CA GLY A 408 15.66 -1.86 18.68
C GLY A 408 16.52 -2.49 17.58
N HIS A 409 16.38 -3.79 17.41
CA HIS A 409 17.05 -4.60 16.41
C HIS A 409 16.00 -5.30 15.56
N GLY A 410 15.86 -4.85 14.31
CA GLY A 410 14.89 -5.40 13.36
C GLY A 410 15.45 -6.53 12.51
N ALA A 411 14.65 -7.57 12.30
CA ALA A 411 14.88 -8.58 11.26
C ALA A 411 13.58 -8.88 10.52
N ILE A 412 13.70 -9.27 9.26
CA ILE A 412 12.57 -9.63 8.39
C ILE A 412 12.49 -11.15 8.29
N THR A 413 11.29 -11.72 8.39
CA THR A 413 11.10 -13.18 8.26
C THR A 413 11.41 -13.68 6.85
N ASP A 414 12.08 -14.82 6.78
CA ASP A 414 12.30 -15.57 5.54
C ASP A 414 11.05 -16.33 5.07
N ALA A 415 11.16 -17.12 3.99
CA ALA A 415 10.09 -17.98 3.48
C ALA A 415 9.54 -19.01 4.49
N ASN A 416 10.29 -19.32 5.56
CA ASN A 416 9.86 -20.22 6.63
C ASN A 416 9.23 -19.46 7.82
N GLY A 417 9.05 -18.15 7.70
CA GLY A 417 8.54 -17.30 8.77
C GLY A 417 9.55 -17.05 9.88
N VAL A 418 10.86 -17.23 9.63
CA VAL A 418 11.91 -17.12 10.63
C VAL A 418 12.67 -15.81 10.48
N ALA A 419 12.81 -15.06 11.57
CA ALA A 419 13.70 -13.90 11.66
C ALA A 419 14.65 -14.11 12.84
N SER A 420 15.90 -13.67 12.72
CA SER A 420 16.89 -13.82 13.79
C SER A 420 17.95 -12.73 13.74
N GLY A 421 18.64 -12.53 14.86
CA GLY A 421 19.72 -11.57 14.97
C GLY A 421 20.63 -11.86 16.14
N THR A 422 21.76 -11.15 16.18
CA THR A 422 22.69 -11.14 17.30
C THR A 422 22.98 -9.70 17.66
N VAL A 423 22.84 -9.37 18.94
CA VAL A 423 23.14 -8.07 19.50
C VAL A 423 24.44 -8.21 20.29
N LYS A 424 25.41 -7.36 19.97
CA LYS A 424 26.61 -7.22 20.79
C LYS A 424 26.29 -6.26 21.94
N LEU A 425 26.65 -6.65 23.14
CA LEU A 425 26.49 -5.85 24.34
C LEU A 425 27.57 -4.76 24.40
N ASP A 426 27.19 -3.64 25.01
CA ASP A 426 28.07 -2.52 25.27
C ASP A 426 28.99 -2.80 26.47
N ALA A 427 29.68 -1.78 26.97
CA ALA A 427 30.46 -1.93 28.19
C ALA A 427 29.56 -2.22 29.39
N CYS A 428 29.93 -3.24 30.18
CA CYS A 428 29.27 -3.56 31.43
C CYS A 428 29.75 -2.64 32.56
N HIS A 429 28.83 -2.11 33.36
CA HIS A 429 29.08 -1.11 34.39
C HIS A 429 29.27 -1.70 35.79
N ALA A 430 28.89 -2.96 35.99
CA ALA A 430 29.03 -3.68 37.25
C ALA A 430 28.26 -3.02 38.40
N ASP A 431 27.05 -2.53 38.11
CA ASP A 431 26.19 -1.83 39.08
C ASP A 431 25.80 -2.71 40.28
N HIS A 432 25.75 -4.03 40.08
CA HIS A 432 25.37 -4.98 41.11
C HIS A 432 26.42 -6.07 41.33
N THR A 433 26.37 -6.68 42.50
CA THR A 433 27.22 -7.81 42.88
C THR A 433 26.39 -8.87 43.63
N THR A 434 26.64 -10.14 43.34
CA THR A 434 26.04 -11.27 44.05
C THR A 434 27.08 -12.38 44.27
N GLU A 435 26.82 -13.25 45.25
CA GLU A 435 27.59 -14.46 45.48
C GLU A 435 26.68 -15.69 45.41
N PHE A 436 27.13 -16.74 44.73
CA PHE A 436 26.39 -17.99 44.62
C PHE A 436 27.31 -19.19 44.50
N GLN A 437 26.75 -20.38 44.73
CA GLN A 437 27.44 -21.65 44.54
C GLN A 437 26.99 -22.31 43.24
N ASP A 438 27.96 -22.89 42.54
CA ASP A 438 27.77 -23.71 41.35
C ASP A 438 28.45 -25.07 41.54
N TYR A 439 27.82 -26.11 41.02
CA TYR A 439 28.34 -27.48 41.06
C TYR A 439 28.86 -27.86 39.69
N SER A 440 30.17 -27.99 39.55
CA SER A 440 30.80 -28.31 38.27
C SER A 440 31.97 -29.26 38.47
N GLN A 441 32.01 -30.34 37.69
CA GLN A 441 33.09 -31.33 37.65
C GLN A 441 33.46 -31.94 39.03
N GLY A 442 32.49 -32.10 39.93
CA GLY A 442 32.71 -32.64 41.28
C GLY A 442 33.28 -31.63 42.28
N TYR A 443 33.14 -30.34 42.00
CA TYR A 443 33.50 -29.24 42.90
C TYR A 443 32.30 -28.35 43.17
N ILE A 444 32.25 -27.83 44.41
CA ILE A 444 31.39 -26.73 44.81
C ILE A 444 32.21 -25.45 44.68
N ASN A 445 31.87 -24.63 43.68
CA ASN A 445 32.54 -23.38 43.39
C ASN A 445 31.71 -22.22 43.95
N THR A 446 32.29 -21.39 44.81
CA THR A 446 31.70 -20.14 45.27
C THR A 446 32.19 -19.01 44.38
N TRP A 447 31.27 -18.38 43.67
CA TRP A 447 31.52 -17.28 42.75
C TRP A 447 31.03 -15.96 43.32
N ARG A 448 31.84 -14.91 43.19
CA ARG A 448 31.38 -13.53 43.24
C ARG A 448 31.21 -13.00 41.83
N THR A 449 30.03 -12.49 41.52
CA THR A 449 29.68 -12.05 40.18
C THR A 449 29.21 -10.61 40.20
N THR A 450 29.78 -9.77 39.34
CA THR A 450 29.28 -8.42 39.09
C THR A 450 28.48 -8.39 37.79
N TYR A 451 27.39 -7.62 37.78
CA TYR A 451 26.43 -7.61 36.68
C TYR A 451 25.63 -6.31 36.63
N ASP A 452 25.06 -6.01 35.46
CA ASP A 452 24.00 -5.01 35.28
C ASP A 452 22.65 -5.70 35.03
N VAL A 453 21.56 -4.99 35.31
CA VAL A 453 20.20 -5.47 35.09
C VAL A 453 19.56 -4.67 33.97
N GLY A 454 18.91 -5.35 33.04
CA GLY A 454 18.14 -4.75 31.96
C GLY A 454 16.90 -5.56 31.66
N ALA A 455 16.35 -5.36 30.46
CA ALA A 455 15.20 -6.12 29.99
C ALA A 455 15.11 -6.14 28.47
N TRP A 456 14.33 -7.10 27.96
CA TRP A 456 14.04 -7.18 26.53
C TRP A 456 12.56 -7.46 26.26
N LYS A 457 12.14 -7.13 25.03
CA LYS A 457 10.83 -7.47 24.48
C LYS A 457 10.93 -7.70 22.97
N ILE A 458 9.97 -8.43 22.41
CA ILE A 458 9.83 -8.62 20.96
C ILE A 458 8.47 -8.09 20.53
N SER A 459 8.42 -7.25 19.51
CA SER A 459 7.18 -6.69 18.96
C SER A 459 7.05 -7.00 17.48
N VAL A 460 5.83 -7.27 17.04
CA VAL A 460 5.45 -7.35 15.63
C VAL A 460 4.44 -6.22 15.33
N PRO A 461 4.80 -5.20 14.55
CA PRO A 461 4.02 -3.95 14.47
C PRO A 461 2.59 -4.07 13.91
N TYR A 462 2.34 -5.04 13.04
CA TYR A 462 1.15 -5.04 12.17
C TYR A 462 -0.06 -5.78 12.75
N GLN A 463 0.09 -6.52 13.84
CA GLN A 463 -1.01 -7.18 14.53
C GLN A 463 -0.83 -7.00 16.03
N TYR A 464 -1.90 -6.57 16.70
CA TYR A 464 -1.84 -6.37 18.13
C TYR A 464 -1.61 -7.68 18.90
N ASP A 465 -0.99 -7.53 20.07
CA ASP A 465 -0.73 -8.62 21.01
C ASP A 465 0.09 -9.80 20.45
N VAL A 466 0.86 -9.58 19.37
CA VAL A 466 1.85 -10.54 18.86
C VAL A 466 3.26 -10.14 19.31
N GLY A 467 3.93 -11.04 20.03
CA GLY A 467 5.31 -10.86 20.46
C GLY A 467 5.59 -11.39 21.87
N VAL A 468 6.63 -10.84 22.48
CA VAL A 468 6.96 -11.03 23.90
C VAL A 468 6.99 -9.66 24.54
N GLY A 469 6.21 -9.45 25.59
CA GLY A 469 5.98 -8.11 26.13
C GLY A 469 4.62 -7.56 25.68
N GLY A 470 3.97 -6.75 26.52
CA GLY A 470 2.65 -6.18 26.27
C GLY A 470 2.05 -5.50 27.50
N ASN A 471 0.74 -5.30 27.52
CA ASN A 471 0.06 -4.57 28.59
C ASN A 471 0.12 -5.30 29.95
N TYR A 472 0.19 -6.63 29.95
CA TYR A 472 0.14 -7.46 31.18
C TYR A 472 1.51 -7.96 31.66
N SER A 473 2.42 -8.28 30.76
CA SER A 473 3.82 -8.58 31.06
C SER A 473 4.65 -7.69 30.16
N LYS A 474 5.26 -6.63 30.70
CA LYS A 474 5.82 -5.54 29.87
C LYS A 474 7.11 -5.93 29.15
N TYR A 475 7.88 -6.85 29.72
CA TYR A 475 9.20 -7.25 29.25
C TYR A 475 9.69 -8.51 29.99
N VAL A 476 10.81 -9.06 29.54
CA VAL A 476 11.55 -10.16 30.19
C VAL A 476 12.86 -9.63 30.76
N THR A 477 13.22 -10.04 31.98
CA THR A 477 14.44 -9.59 32.67
C THR A 477 15.72 -10.09 31.98
N PHE A 478 16.72 -9.21 31.93
CA PHE A 478 18.03 -9.46 31.36
C PHE A 478 19.14 -9.17 32.37
N GLY A 479 20.17 -10.01 32.38
CA GLY A 479 21.38 -9.82 33.19
C GLY A 479 22.62 -9.75 32.31
N HIS A 480 23.28 -8.60 32.28
CA HIS A 480 24.56 -8.44 31.62
C HIS A 480 25.66 -8.78 32.63
N ILE A 481 26.31 -9.93 32.46
CA ILE A 481 27.33 -10.37 33.41
C ILE A 481 28.67 -9.74 33.05
N CYS A 482 29.21 -8.92 33.95
CA CYS A 482 30.48 -8.23 33.71
C CYS A 482 31.68 -9.10 34.05
N LYS A 483 31.64 -9.76 35.22
CA LYS A 483 32.80 -10.51 35.74
C LYS A 483 32.39 -11.57 36.75
N HIS A 484 32.97 -12.75 36.63
CA HIS A 484 33.01 -13.75 37.69
C HIS A 484 34.38 -13.78 38.37
N THR A 485 34.39 -13.88 39.70
CA THR A 485 35.58 -14.07 40.52
C THR A 485 35.37 -15.32 41.36
N LEU A 486 36.18 -16.36 41.13
CA LEU A 486 36.17 -17.56 41.96
C LEU A 486 36.73 -17.21 43.34
N LEU A 487 35.91 -17.33 44.38
CA LEU A 487 36.35 -17.08 45.76
C LEU A 487 36.86 -18.36 46.41
N LYS A 488 36.20 -19.50 46.12
CA LYS A 488 36.49 -20.78 46.74
C LYS A 488 36.09 -21.92 45.80
N SER A 489 36.88 -22.99 45.77
CA SER A 489 36.51 -24.27 45.15
C SER A 489 36.81 -25.40 46.13
N VAL A 490 35.81 -26.22 46.43
CA VAL A 490 35.92 -27.35 47.36
C VAL A 490 35.46 -28.60 46.64
N LYS A 491 36.22 -29.69 46.72
CA LYS A 491 35.80 -30.98 46.19
C LYS A 491 34.53 -31.44 46.92
N SER A 492 33.47 -31.75 46.16
CA SER A 492 32.15 -32.13 46.68
C SER A 492 32.18 -33.47 47.41
#